data_AF-A0A3E2YS12-F1
#
_entry.id   AF-A0A3E2YS12-F1
#
_cell.length_a   1.000
_cell.length_b   1.000
_cell.length_c   1.000
_cell.angle_alpha   90.00
_cell.angle_beta   90.00
_cell.angle_gamma   90.00
#
_symmetry.space_group_name_H-M   'P 1'
#
loop_
_entity.id
_entity.type
_entity.pdbx_description
1 polymer ?
#
loop_
_entity_poly.entity_id
_entity_poly.type
_entity_poly.pdbx_seq_one_letter_code
_entity_poly.pdbx_strand_id
1 'polypeptide(L)'
;MILEVSYTLAEVVTGTLAQRGYTPALCARTIGGVSESDYVEMLLDHQVSGIIFAGGSYALAGASHDHCRRLTDRGLPVVLVNAGVDDSAFMTCTDPPLTTVRQPIETMGQAAVDLLVTQIDGAGVLRDELLFEPELVVRGSTSPATRHRPR
;
A
#
# COMPACT_ATOMS: atom_id res chain seq x y z
N MET A 1 -8.44 -6.64 -19.64
CA MET A 1 -7.98 -5.29 -19.24
C MET A 1 -7.37 -5.44 -17.86
N ILE A 2 -6.05 -5.41 -17.75
CA ILE A 2 -5.33 -5.59 -16.48
C ILE A 2 -4.70 -4.22 -16.17
N LEU A 3 -5.15 -3.60 -15.09
CA LEU A 3 -4.59 -2.37 -14.54
C LEU A 3 -3.38 -2.75 -13.67
N GLU A 4 -2.17 -2.71 -14.22
CA GLU A 4 -0.93 -2.79 -13.42
C GLU A 4 -0.60 -1.41 -12.82
N VAL A 5 -1.26 -1.05 -11.74
CA VAL A 5 -1.04 0.23 -11.02
C VAL A 5 0.19 0.17 -10.10
N SER A 6 0.73 -1.02 -9.81
CA SER A 6 1.66 -1.21 -8.67
C SER A 6 3.15 -0.98 -8.97
N TYR A 7 3.61 -1.09 -10.22
CA TYR A 7 5.04 -1.05 -10.53
C TYR A 7 5.63 0.37 -10.43
N THR A 8 4.96 1.36 -11.03
CA THR A 8 5.43 2.76 -11.03
C THR A 8 5.54 3.34 -9.62
N LEU A 9 4.60 2.99 -8.73
CA LEU A 9 4.66 3.42 -7.33
C LEU A 9 5.91 2.88 -6.63
N ALA A 10 6.22 1.59 -6.80
CA ALA A 10 7.39 0.97 -6.21
C ALA A 10 8.69 1.62 -6.68
N GLU A 11 8.78 1.97 -7.96
CA GLU A 11 9.93 2.67 -8.54
C GLU A 11 10.10 4.07 -7.94
N VAL A 12 9.03 4.87 -7.88
CA VAL A 12 9.06 6.23 -7.31
C VAL A 12 9.43 6.20 -5.84
N VAL A 13 8.85 5.28 -5.05
CA VAL A 13 9.15 5.13 -3.63
C VAL A 13 10.62 4.73 -3.43
N THR A 14 11.10 3.73 -4.15
CA THR A 14 12.48 3.24 -4.07
C THR A 14 13.47 4.34 -4.45
N GLY A 15 13.24 5.03 -5.56
CA GLY A 15 14.07 6.15 -6.01
C GLY A 15 14.10 7.31 -5.02
N THR A 16 12.94 7.67 -4.45
CA THR A 16 12.84 8.75 -3.45
C THR A 16 13.54 8.38 -2.15
N LEU A 17 13.44 7.12 -1.70
CA LEU A 17 14.14 6.62 -0.51
C LEU A 17 15.66 6.69 -0.69
N ALA A 18 16.16 6.22 -1.83
CA ALA A 18 17.58 6.27 -2.15
C ALA A 18 18.12 7.71 -2.19
N GLN A 19 17.38 8.64 -2.80
CA GLN A 19 17.73 10.07 -2.83
C GLN A 19 17.80 10.70 -1.44
N ARG A 20 17.05 10.15 -0.46
CA ARG A 20 17.05 10.59 0.95
C ARG A 20 18.06 9.84 1.83
N GLY A 21 18.92 9.01 1.24
CA GLY A 21 19.99 8.28 1.95
C GLY A 21 19.53 7.00 2.66
N TYR A 22 18.35 6.48 2.32
CA TYR A 22 17.90 5.17 2.79
C TYR A 22 18.30 4.08 1.80
N THR A 23 18.48 2.86 2.30
CA THR A 23 18.66 1.65 1.46
C THR A 23 17.31 0.96 1.29
N PRO A 24 16.61 1.14 0.16
CA PRO A 24 15.34 0.46 -0.06
C PRO A 24 15.57 -1.03 -0.36
N ALA A 25 14.72 -1.88 0.21
CA ALA A 25 14.57 -3.28 -0.17
C ALA A 25 13.16 -3.47 -0.74
N LEU A 26 13.08 -3.92 -2.00
CA LEU A 26 11.79 -4.18 -2.66
C LEU A 26 11.47 -5.68 -2.57
N CYS A 27 10.34 -6.01 -1.97
CA CYS A 27 9.82 -7.38 -1.91
C CYS A 27 8.58 -7.49 -2.79
N ALA A 28 8.70 -8.20 -3.91
CA ALA A 28 7.59 -8.43 -4.84
C ALA A 28 6.97 -9.81 -4.57
N ARG A 29 5.66 -9.84 -4.28
CA ARG A 29 4.92 -11.10 -4.18
C ARG A 29 4.76 -11.73 -5.56
N THR A 30 5.11 -13.01 -5.67
CA THR A 30 4.84 -13.84 -6.85
C THR A 30 3.86 -14.95 -6.49
N ILE A 31 3.08 -15.42 -7.46
CA ILE A 31 2.19 -16.58 -7.25
C ILE A 31 3.06 -17.80 -6.92
N GLY A 32 2.81 -18.45 -5.79
CA GLY A 32 3.61 -19.57 -5.29
C GLY A 32 4.96 -19.17 -4.66
N GLY A 33 5.20 -17.87 -4.48
CA GLY A 33 6.39 -17.33 -3.84
C GLY A 33 6.28 -17.20 -2.32
N VAL A 34 7.18 -16.40 -1.76
CA VAL A 34 7.27 -16.07 -0.33
C VAL A 34 6.03 -15.29 0.12
N SER A 35 5.48 -15.63 1.30
CA SER A 35 4.31 -14.94 1.83
C SER A 35 4.66 -13.53 2.32
N GLU A 36 3.64 -12.67 2.44
CA GLU A 36 3.80 -11.33 3.03
C GLU A 36 4.39 -11.39 4.44
N SER A 37 3.90 -12.31 5.27
CA SER A 37 4.40 -12.51 6.63
C SER A 37 5.87 -12.93 6.63
N ASP A 38 6.29 -13.82 5.72
CA ASP A 38 7.69 -14.26 5.63
C ASP A 38 8.63 -13.12 5.19
N TYR A 39 8.17 -12.26 4.27
CA TYR A 39 8.91 -11.05 3.92
C TYR A 39 9.05 -10.10 5.11
N VAL A 40 7.98 -9.93 5.90
CA VAL A 40 8.03 -9.10 7.12
C VAL A 40 9.05 -9.66 8.11
N GLU A 41 9.05 -10.97 8.36
CA GLU A 41 10.04 -11.60 9.27
C GLU A 41 11.47 -11.42 8.75
N MET A 42 11.71 -11.65 7.46
CA MET A 42 13.03 -11.43 6.84
C MET A 42 13.50 -9.97 6.99
N LEU A 43 12.62 -8.99 6.75
CA LEU A 43 12.95 -7.57 6.89
C LEU A 43 13.20 -7.18 8.35
N LEU A 44 12.46 -7.78 9.30
CA LEU A 44 12.68 -7.60 10.73
C LEU A 44 14.05 -8.16 11.15
N ASP A 45 14.47 -9.31 10.62
CA ASP A 45 15.80 -9.89 10.85
C ASP A 45 16.92 -8.97 10.31
N HIS A 46 16.65 -8.26 9.21
CA HIS A 46 17.52 -7.24 8.66
C HIS A 46 17.39 -5.85 9.32
N GLN A 47 16.61 -5.73 10.39
CA GLN A 47 16.47 -4.51 11.19
C GLN A 47 16.05 -3.27 10.38
N VAL A 48 15.09 -3.43 9.46
CA VAL A 48 14.55 -2.30 8.68
C VAL A 48 14.01 -1.20 9.58
N SER A 49 14.12 0.05 9.10
CA SER A 49 13.69 1.24 9.85
C SER A 49 12.22 1.64 9.60
N GLY A 50 11.51 0.92 8.75
CA GLY A 50 10.11 1.17 8.40
C GLY A 50 9.70 0.34 7.18
N ILE A 51 8.38 0.17 6.98
CA ILE A 51 7.83 -0.64 5.89
C ILE A 51 6.69 0.11 5.20
N ILE A 52 6.68 0.06 3.86
CA ILE A 52 5.56 0.51 3.02
C ILE A 52 5.00 -0.72 2.34
N PHE A 53 3.71 -1.00 2.54
CA PHE A 53 3.01 -2.05 1.81
C PHE A 53 2.26 -1.45 0.62
N ALA A 54 2.73 -1.73 -0.59
CA ALA A 54 2.07 -1.35 -1.83
C ALA A 54 1.31 -2.54 -2.42
N GLY A 55 0.05 -2.71 -1.98
CA GLY A 55 -0.68 -3.97 -2.15
C GLY A 55 -0.26 -5.00 -1.09
N GLY A 56 -1.23 -5.78 -0.61
CA GLY A 56 -0.99 -6.75 0.45
C GLY A 56 -2.24 -7.48 0.91
N SER A 57 -2.07 -8.48 1.76
CA SER A 57 -3.16 -9.36 2.18
C SER A 57 -4.23 -8.62 2.99
N TYR A 58 -3.93 -7.42 3.49
CA TYR A 58 -4.89 -6.55 4.19
C TYR A 58 -6.08 -6.12 3.33
N ALA A 59 -5.98 -6.21 2.00
CA ALA A 59 -7.09 -5.98 1.10
C ALA A 59 -8.02 -7.20 0.96
N LEU A 60 -7.65 -8.36 1.53
CA LEU A 60 -8.42 -9.60 1.46
C LEU A 60 -9.18 -9.83 2.76
N ALA A 61 -10.50 -9.98 2.65
CA ALA A 61 -11.34 -10.37 3.77
C ALA A 61 -10.87 -11.71 4.37
N GLY A 62 -10.63 -11.74 5.68
CA GLY A 62 -10.23 -12.95 6.41
C GLY A 62 -8.73 -13.26 6.42
N ALA A 63 -7.88 -12.45 5.77
CA ALA A 63 -6.43 -12.56 5.94
C ALA A 63 -6.02 -12.26 7.39
N SER A 64 -4.98 -12.95 7.89
CA SER A 64 -4.35 -12.54 9.15
C SER A 64 -3.54 -11.27 8.92
N HIS A 65 -3.63 -10.35 9.89
CA HIS A 65 -2.91 -9.10 9.90
C HIS A 65 -1.89 -9.00 11.05
N ASP A 66 -1.55 -10.15 11.64
CA ASP A 66 -0.65 -10.20 12.81
C ASP A 66 0.73 -9.63 12.49
N HIS A 67 1.20 -9.73 11.24
CA HIS A 67 2.48 -9.15 10.83
C HIS A 67 2.48 -7.62 10.93
N CYS A 68 1.38 -6.93 10.58
CA CYS A 68 1.25 -5.48 10.74
C CYS A 68 1.23 -5.08 12.23
N ARG A 69 0.58 -5.89 13.07
CA ARG A 69 0.60 -5.69 14.54
C ARG A 69 2.01 -5.83 15.10
N ARG A 70 2.77 -6.86 14.68
CA ARG A 70 4.17 -7.04 15.10
C ARG A 70 5.05 -5.84 14.75
N LEU A 71 4.86 -5.24 13.58
CA LEU A 71 5.61 -4.06 13.16
C LEU A 71 5.30 -2.86 14.05
N THR A 72 4.02 -2.65 14.33
CA THR A 72 3.56 -1.55 15.19
C THR A 72 3.94 -1.73 16.65
N ASP A 73 3.87 -2.95 17.19
CA ASP A 73 4.35 -3.30 18.53
C ASP A 73 5.86 -3.02 18.71
N ARG A 74 6.64 -3.10 17.63
CA ARG A 74 8.07 -2.75 17.61
C ARG A 74 8.33 -1.24 17.43
N GLY A 75 7.28 -0.43 17.28
CA GLY A 75 7.38 1.00 17.01
C GLY A 75 7.99 1.32 15.64
N LEU A 76 7.88 0.39 14.68
CA LEU A 76 8.33 0.62 13.31
C LEU A 76 7.28 1.42 12.53
N PRO A 77 7.69 2.45 11.78
CA PRO A 77 6.79 3.18 10.90
C PRO A 77 6.21 2.26 9.82
N VAL A 78 4.88 2.25 9.68
CA VAL A 78 4.16 1.47 8.66
C VAL A 78 3.21 2.36 7.87
N VAL A 79 3.25 2.23 6.53
CA VAL A 79 2.30 2.85 5.61
C VAL A 79 1.67 1.78 4.71
N LEU A 80 0.34 1.79 4.56
CA LEU A 80 -0.36 0.95 3.61
C LEU A 80 -0.83 1.76 2.39
N VAL A 81 -0.67 1.26 1.18
CA VAL A 81 -1.16 1.88 -0.05
C VAL A 81 -2.24 1.02 -0.67
N ASN A 82 -3.36 1.64 -1.07
CA ASN A 82 -4.52 0.95 -1.64
C ASN A 82 -5.16 -0.05 -0.67
N ALA A 83 -5.06 0.25 0.63
CA ALA A 83 -5.83 -0.43 1.63
C ALA A 83 -7.31 -0.17 1.31
N GLY A 84 -8.00 -1.22 0.86
CA GLY A 84 -9.35 -1.14 0.30
C GLY A 84 -10.31 -0.42 1.22
N VAL A 85 -11.24 0.28 0.57
CA VAL A 85 -12.49 0.88 1.03
C VAL A 85 -12.92 0.45 2.45
N ASP A 86 -13.24 1.47 3.25
CA ASP A 86 -13.92 1.46 4.56
C ASP A 86 -13.14 1.47 5.87
N ASP A 87 -11.89 1.96 5.96
CA ASP A 87 -11.24 1.99 7.29
C ASP A 87 -11.38 0.59 7.93
N SER A 88 -11.19 -0.46 7.11
CA SER A 88 -11.61 -1.83 7.43
C SER A 88 -11.30 -2.07 8.88
N ALA A 89 -12.22 -2.63 9.68
CA ALA A 89 -12.13 -2.57 11.16
C ALA A 89 -10.70 -2.77 11.70
N PHE A 90 -9.90 -3.61 11.04
CA PHE A 90 -8.45 -3.65 11.16
C PHE A 90 -7.70 -2.29 11.23
N MET A 91 -7.76 -1.41 10.22
CA MET A 91 -6.99 -0.15 10.16
C MET A 91 -7.29 0.82 11.31
N THR A 92 -8.51 0.79 11.82
CA THR A 92 -8.97 1.66 12.93
C THR A 92 -8.86 0.97 14.30
N CYS A 93 -8.94 -0.37 14.35
CA CYS A 93 -8.81 -1.16 15.58
C CYS A 93 -7.38 -1.64 15.84
N THR A 94 -6.41 -1.37 14.97
CA THR A 94 -4.99 -1.50 15.35
C THR A 94 -4.63 -0.42 16.35
N ASP A 95 -3.82 -0.77 17.32
CA ASP A 95 -3.22 0.18 18.24
C ASP A 95 -1.70 0.19 18.01
N PRO A 96 -1.14 1.27 17.43
CA PRO A 96 -1.81 2.48 16.94
C PRO A 96 -2.53 2.28 15.58
N PRO A 97 -3.47 3.18 15.22
CA PRO A 97 -4.15 3.14 13.91
C PRO A 97 -3.17 3.33 12.73
N LEU A 98 -3.39 2.62 11.62
CA LEU A 98 -2.44 2.59 10.49
C LEU A 98 -2.54 3.80 9.55
N THR A 99 -1.41 4.39 9.16
CA THR A 99 -1.31 5.42 8.12
C THR A 99 -1.53 4.80 6.74
N THR A 100 -2.36 5.44 5.91
CA THR A 100 -2.80 4.88 4.62
C THR A 100 -2.77 5.88 3.47
N VAL A 101 -2.40 5.43 2.27
CA VAL A 101 -2.67 6.12 1.00
C VAL A 101 -3.92 5.50 0.35
N ARG A 102 -4.99 6.27 0.26
CA ARG A 102 -6.29 5.88 -0.29
C ARG A 102 -6.36 6.30 -1.75
N GLN A 103 -6.48 5.35 -2.66
CA GLN A 103 -6.86 5.62 -4.04
C GLN A 103 -8.38 5.55 -4.17
N PRO A 104 -9.02 6.45 -4.93
CA PRO A 104 -10.47 6.41 -5.19
C PRO A 104 -10.81 5.29 -6.19
N ILE A 105 -10.46 4.04 -5.85
CA ILE A 105 -10.54 2.87 -6.73
C ILE A 105 -11.98 2.57 -7.16
N GLU A 106 -12.97 2.88 -6.33
CA GLU A 106 -14.39 2.72 -6.67
C GLU A 106 -14.81 3.69 -7.76
N THR A 107 -14.53 4.98 -7.57
CA THR A 107 -14.84 6.02 -8.56
C THR A 107 -14.09 5.79 -9.86
N MET A 108 -12.83 5.36 -9.79
CA MET A 108 -12.04 4.97 -10.96
C MET A 108 -12.65 3.77 -11.69
N GLY A 109 -13.07 2.74 -10.93
CA GLY A 109 -13.72 1.55 -11.49
C GLY A 109 -15.05 1.86 -12.16
N GLN A 110 -15.89 2.67 -11.52
CA GLN A 110 -17.17 3.10 -12.08
C GLN A 110 -16.96 3.91 -13.36
N ALA A 111 -16.06 4.90 -13.34
CA ALA A 111 -15.75 5.69 -14.53
C ALA A 111 -15.20 4.83 -15.68
N ALA A 112 -14.36 3.84 -15.38
CA ALA A 112 -13.85 2.92 -16.40
C ALA A 112 -14.97 2.07 -17.03
N VAL A 113 -15.92 1.59 -16.21
CA VAL A 113 -17.09 0.84 -16.69
C VAL A 113 -18.00 1.75 -17.54
N ASP A 114 -18.31 2.96 -17.06
CA ASP A 114 -19.17 3.90 -17.78
C ASP A 114 -18.59 4.28 -19.14
N LEU A 115 -17.27 4.55 -19.20
CA LEU A 115 -16.56 4.78 -20.46
C LEU A 115 -16.65 3.58 -21.40
N LEU A 116 -16.44 2.36 -20.90
CA LEU A 116 -16.51 1.14 -21.70
C LEU A 116 -17.92 0.90 -22.27
N VAL A 117 -18.95 1.04 -21.43
CA VAL A 117 -20.36 0.86 -21.85
C VAL A 117 -20.74 1.91 -22.89
N THR A 118 -20.35 3.16 -22.68
CA THR A 118 -20.60 4.25 -23.65
C THR A 118 -19.99 3.94 -25.02
N GLN A 119 -18.78 3.36 -25.07
CA GLN A 119 -18.16 2.92 -26.33
C GLN A 119 -18.89 1.74 -26.97
N ILE A 120 -19.35 0.76 -26.18
CA ILE A 120 -20.10 -0.41 -26.67
C ILE A 120 -21.41 0.03 -27.32
N ASP A 121 -22.10 1.01 -26.73
CA ASP A 121 -23.37 1.55 -27.24
C ASP A 121 -23.21 2.44 -28.48
N GLY A 122 -21.98 2.62 -28.98
CA GLY A 122 -21.68 3.41 -30.17
C GLY A 122 -21.80 4.92 -29.96
N ALA A 123 -21.92 5.38 -28.72
CA ALA A 123 -21.86 6.78 -28.39
C ALA A 123 -20.41 7.28 -28.50
N GLY A 124 -20.24 8.50 -29.02
CA GLY A 124 -18.93 9.13 -29.08
C GLY A 124 -18.39 9.36 -27.67
N VAL A 125 -17.34 8.63 -27.30
CA VAL A 125 -16.62 8.92 -26.06
C VAL A 125 -15.72 10.12 -26.28
N LEU A 126 -16.00 11.20 -25.53
CA LEU A 126 -15.07 12.31 -25.38
C LEU A 126 -13.78 11.74 -24.78
N ARG A 127 -12.65 12.03 -25.43
CA ARG A 127 -11.31 11.65 -24.94
C ARG A 127 -10.87 12.61 -23.83
N ASP A 128 -11.70 12.74 -22.80
CA ASP A 128 -11.40 13.58 -21.65
C ASP A 128 -10.50 12.81 -20.68
N GLU A 129 -9.46 13.47 -20.21
CA GLU A 129 -8.64 12.95 -19.11
C GLU A 129 -9.42 13.10 -17.80
N LEU A 130 -9.74 11.97 -17.16
CA LEU A 130 -10.33 11.94 -15.83
C LEU A 130 -9.21 11.90 -14.78
N LEU A 131 -9.14 12.92 -13.93
CA LEU A 131 -8.17 13.00 -12.84
C LEU A 131 -8.78 12.48 -11.54
N PHE A 132 -8.03 11.64 -10.84
CA PHE A 132 -8.41 11.03 -9.57
C PHE A 132 -7.30 11.24 -8.55
N GLU A 133 -7.54 12.09 -7.54
CA GLU A 133 -6.55 12.42 -6.53
C GLU A 133 -6.50 11.36 -5.41
N PRO A 134 -5.33 10.77 -5.11
CA PRO A 134 -5.17 9.93 -3.93
C PRO A 134 -5.07 10.76 -2.65
N GLU A 135 -5.51 10.20 -1.53
CA GLU A 135 -5.50 10.83 -0.21
C GLU A 135 -4.53 10.13 0.75
N LEU A 136 -3.60 10.87 1.36
CA LEU A 136 -2.75 10.36 2.45
C LEU A 136 -3.41 10.66 3.80
N VAL A 137 -3.88 9.62 4.48
CA VAL A 137 -4.45 9.69 5.83
C VAL A 137 -3.40 9.27 6.85
N VAL A 138 -2.81 10.26 7.52
CA VAL A 138 -1.78 10.06 8.55
C VAL A 138 -2.43 9.66 9.88
N ARG A 139 -1.96 8.55 10.46
CA ARG A 139 -2.40 8.01 11.75
C ARG A 139 -1.19 7.66 12.64
N GLY A 140 -1.40 6.87 13.68
CA GLY A 140 -0.40 6.63 14.73
C GLY A 140 0.71 5.64 14.35
N SER A 141 0.58 4.87 13.26
CA SER A 141 1.64 3.94 12.82
C SER A 141 2.85 4.59 12.15
N THR A 142 2.87 5.93 12.01
CA THR A 142 4.02 6.67 11.47
C THR A 142 4.58 7.64 12.51
N SER A 143 5.28 7.09 13.50
CA SER A 143 6.09 7.84 14.47
C SER A 143 7.58 7.85 14.07
N PRO A 144 8.45 8.68 14.66
CA PRO A 144 9.89 8.54 14.47
C PRO A 144 10.33 7.11 14.79
N ALA A 145 11.04 6.46 13.87
CA ALA A 145 11.57 5.13 14.12
C ALA A 145 12.50 5.17 15.35
N THR A 146 12.31 4.23 16.27
CA THR A 146 13.26 4.01 17.37
C THR A 146 14.60 3.66 16.75
N ARG A 147 15.55 4.61 16.72
CA ARG A 147 16.85 4.39 16.06
C ARG A 147 17.54 3.19 16.71
N HIS A 148 17.69 2.11 15.94
CA HIS A 148 18.55 1.02 16.36
C HIS A 148 19.99 1.48 16.18
N ARG A 149 20.64 1.85 17.28
CA ARG A 149 22.05 2.22 17.28
C ARG A 149 22.83 0.93 16.99
N PRO A 150 23.60 0.85 15.88
CA PRO A 150 24.41 -0.34 15.63
C PRO A 150 25.38 -0.53 16.80
N ARG A 151 25.48 -1.78 17.30
CA ARG A 151 26.49 -2.17 18.28
C ARG A 151 27.88 -2.20 17.66
#